data_AF-A6HKV8-F1
#
_entry.id   AF-A6HKV8-F1
#
_cell.length_a   1.000
_cell.length_b   1.000
_cell.length_c   1.000
_cell.angle_alpha   90.00
_cell.angle_beta   90.00
_cell.angle_gamma   90.00
#
_symmetry.space_group_name_H-M   'P 1'
#
loop_
_entity.id
_entity.type
_entity.pdbx_description
1 polymer ?
#
loop_
_entity_poly.entity_id
_entity_poly.type
_entity_poly.pdbx_seq_one_letter_code
_entity_poly.pdbx_strand_id
1 'polypeptide(L)'
;MIKERFKGFNDGLEELCKIQKAWAIPDTEQRDKIRQAQKSIVKETYGAFLHRYSSVPFTKNPEKYIKYRVEQVGDMIDRLFDTSA
;
A
#
# COMPACT_ATOMS: atom_id res chain seq x y z
N MET A 1 10.05 17.67 -0.16
CA MET A 1 10.60 16.30 -0.06
C MET A 1 9.66 15.33 0.65
N ILE A 2 9.31 15.52 1.93
CA ILE A 2 8.42 14.57 2.65
C ILE A 2 7.04 14.48 1.98
N LYS A 3 6.44 15.63 1.62
CA LYS A 3 5.20 15.71 0.83
C LYS A 3 5.24 14.86 -0.44
N GLU A 4 6.29 15.05 -1.26
CA GLU A 4 6.48 14.32 -2.51
C GLU A 4 6.66 12.82 -2.30
N ARG A 5 7.31 12.39 -1.20
CA ARG A 5 7.43 10.97 -0.86
C ARG A 5 6.09 10.34 -0.52
N PHE A 6 5.28 11.00 0.33
CA PHE A 6 3.92 10.54 0.63
C PHE A 6 3.05 10.51 -0.62
N LYS A 7 3.12 11.56 -1.45
CA LYS A 7 2.40 11.61 -2.71
C LYS A 7 2.80 10.46 -3.64
N GLY A 8 4.10 10.27 -3.87
CA GLY A 8 4.60 9.19 -4.72
C GLY A 8 4.21 7.79 -4.22
N PHE A 9 4.22 7.57 -2.91
CA PHE A 9 3.71 6.33 -2.33
C PHE A 9 2.20 6.14 -2.59
N ASN A 10 1.40 7.17 -2.34
CA ASN A 10 -0.06 7.10 -2.53
C ASN A 10 -0.40 6.82 -4.00
N ASP A 11 0.17 7.60 -4.91
CA ASP A 11 -0.08 7.50 -6.34
C ASP A 11 0.35 6.11 -6.86
N GLY A 12 1.54 5.63 -6.46
CA GLY A 12 2.03 4.31 -6.84
C GLY A 12 1.22 3.14 -6.27
N LEU A 13 0.75 3.24 -5.02
CA LEU A 13 -0.11 2.21 -4.42
C LEU A 13 -1.48 2.16 -5.11
N GLU A 14 -2.08 3.32 -5.37
CA GLU A 14 -3.37 3.45 -6.07
C GLU A 14 -3.28 2.89 -7.51
N GLU A 15 -2.22 3.21 -8.24
CA GLU A 15 -1.95 2.71 -9.59
C GLU A 15 -1.74 1.19 -9.62
N LEU A 16 -0.89 0.67 -8.72
CA LEU A 16 -0.64 -0.77 -8.58
C LEU A 16 -1.95 -1.51 -8.31
N CYS A 17 -2.76 -1.03 -7.36
CA CYS A 17 -4.05 -1.65 -7.04
C CYS A 17 -5.04 -1.58 -8.21
N LYS A 18 -5.03 -0.49 -8.99
CA LYS A 18 -5.88 -0.35 -10.17
C LYS A 18 -5.52 -1.39 -11.25
N ILE A 19 -4.23 -1.58 -11.52
CA ILE A 19 -3.74 -2.50 -12.55
C ILE A 19 -3.93 -3.96 -12.10
N GLN A 20 -3.50 -4.30 -10.89
CA GLN A 20 -3.45 -5.69 -10.42
C GLN A 20 -4.80 -6.26 -10.00
N LYS A 21 -5.85 -5.43 -9.88
CA LYS A 21 -7.23 -5.90 -9.75
C LYS A 21 -7.77 -6.59 -11.01
N ALA A 22 -7.21 -6.30 -12.17
CA ALA A 22 -7.60 -6.95 -13.42
C ALA A 22 -6.88 -8.30 -13.64
N TRP A 23 -5.90 -8.62 -12.81
CA TRP A 23 -5.15 -9.87 -12.89
C TRP A 23 -5.81 -10.90 -11.99
N ALA A 24 -5.70 -12.18 -12.35
CA ALA A 24 -6.23 -13.27 -11.55
C ALA A 24 -5.16 -14.34 -11.35
N ILE A 25 -5.05 -14.85 -10.13
CA ILE A 25 -4.25 -16.03 -9.80
C ILE A 25 -5.24 -17.11 -9.34
N PRO A 26 -5.54 -18.12 -10.18
CA PRO A 26 -6.54 -19.13 -9.88
C PRO A 26 -6.16 -20.03 -8.70
N ASP A 27 -4.87 -20.32 -8.56
CA ASP A 27 -4.34 -21.09 -7.45
C ASP A 27 -4.38 -20.25 -6.16
N THR A 28 -5.23 -20.65 -5.24
CA THR A 28 -5.48 -19.90 -4.00
C THR A 28 -4.27 -19.91 -3.07
N GLU A 29 -3.53 -21.01 -2.99
CA GLU A 29 -2.34 -21.13 -2.14
C GLU A 29 -1.22 -20.23 -2.65
N GLN A 30 -0.98 -20.23 -3.96
CA GLN A 30 0.02 -19.38 -4.60
C GLN A 30 -0.36 -17.90 -4.49
N ARG A 31 -1.65 -17.57 -4.70
CA ARG A 31 -2.16 -16.21 -4.54
C ARG A 31 -1.94 -15.69 -3.13
N ASP A 32 -2.27 -16.49 -2.11
CA ASP A 32 -2.16 -16.08 -0.72
C ASP A 32 -0.69 -15.96 -0.30
N LYS A 33 0.20 -16.85 -0.76
CA LYS A 33 1.66 -16.71 -0.57
C LYS A 33 2.21 -15.42 -1.18
N ILE A 34 1.80 -15.09 -2.40
CA ILE A 34 2.24 -13.85 -3.08
C ILE A 34 1.74 -12.62 -2.33
N ARG A 35 0.45 -12.59 -1.97
CA ARG A 35 -0.15 -11.51 -1.17
C ARG A 35 0.58 -11.33 0.15
N GLN A 36 0.83 -12.42 0.89
CA GLN A 36 1.51 -12.36 2.18
C GLN A 36 2.95 -11.84 2.06
N ALA A 37 3.70 -12.27 1.05
CA ALA A 37 5.05 -11.79 0.79
C ALA A 37 5.06 -10.29 0.47
N GLN A 38 4.20 -9.84 -0.45
CA GLN A 38 4.07 -8.42 -0.80
C GLN A 38 3.61 -7.57 0.38
N LYS A 39 2.59 -8.04 1.10
CA LYS A 39 2.06 -7.36 2.30
C LYS A 39 3.12 -7.17 3.35
N SER A 40 3.95 -8.18 3.62
CA SER A 40 5.02 -8.10 4.63
C SER A 40 6.04 -7.02 4.25
N ILE A 41 6.56 -7.05 3.02
CA ILE A 41 7.56 -6.11 2.52
C ILE A 41 7.03 -4.67 2.54
N VAL A 42 5.80 -4.46 2.02
CA VAL A 42 5.20 -3.13 1.92
C VAL A 42 4.84 -2.58 3.29
N LYS A 43 4.25 -3.40 4.19
CA LYS A 43 3.89 -2.96 5.55
C LYS A 43 5.13 -2.57 6.36
N GLU A 44 6.21 -3.33 6.27
CA GLU A 44 7.46 -3.02 6.97
C GLU A 44 8.04 -1.69 6.48
N THR A 45 8.20 -1.55 5.16
CA THR A 45 8.81 -0.37 4.55
C THR A 45 7.95 0.88 4.76
N TYR A 46 6.64 0.77 4.53
CA TYR A 46 5.71 1.88 4.73
C TYR A 46 5.55 2.23 6.21
N GLY A 47 5.53 1.24 7.10
CA GLY A 47 5.46 1.45 8.55
C GLY A 47 6.67 2.21 9.08
N ALA A 48 7.88 1.82 8.66
CA ALA A 48 9.11 2.54 9.01
C ALA A 48 9.10 3.98 8.46
N PHE A 49 8.65 4.17 7.20
CA PHE A 49 8.48 5.48 6.60
C PHE A 49 7.46 6.34 7.38
N LEU A 50 6.29 5.80 7.68
CA LEU A 50 5.23 6.50 8.40
C LEU A 50 5.68 6.89 9.80
N HIS A 51 6.28 5.96 10.56
CA HIS A 51 6.78 6.24 11.91
C HIS A 51 7.82 7.35 11.91
N ARG A 52 8.75 7.34 10.94
CA ARG A 52 9.83 8.33 10.85
C ARG A 52 9.35 9.74 10.52
N TYR A 53 8.29 9.87 9.72
CA TYR A 53 7.90 11.17 9.15
C TYR A 53 6.54 11.70 9.61
N SER A 54 5.71 10.91 10.31
CA SER A 54 4.37 11.33 10.75
C SER A 54 4.37 12.42 11.82
N SER A 55 5.36 12.42 12.71
CA SER A 55 5.53 13.41 13.78
C SER A 55 6.29 14.66 13.34
N VAL A 56 6.88 14.64 12.13
CA VAL A 56 7.64 15.78 11.60
C VAL A 56 6.66 16.82 11.07
N PRO A 57 6.77 18.11 11.45
CA PRO A 57 5.87 19.17 10.98
C PRO A 57 6.20 19.58 9.54
N PHE A 58 5.89 18.73 8.56
CA PHE A 58 6.19 18.96 7.14
C PHE A 58 5.06 19.66 6.37
N THR A 59 3.88 19.82 6.97
CA THR A 59 2.69 20.41 6.34
C THR A 59 1.69 20.89 7.40
N LYS A 60 0.85 21.88 7.04
CA LYS A 60 -0.28 22.32 7.88
C LYS A 60 -1.49 21.36 7.79
N ASN A 61 -1.54 20.54 6.73
CA ASN A 61 -2.65 19.58 6.49
C ASN A 61 -2.07 18.16 6.32
N PRO A 62 -1.73 17.44 7.41
CA PRO A 62 -1.12 16.11 7.35
C PRO A 62 -1.99 15.06 6.65
N GLU A 63 -3.29 15.10 6.89
CA GLU A 63 -4.28 14.14 6.36
C GLU A 63 -4.32 14.13 4.82
N LYS A 64 -3.96 15.24 4.17
CA LYS A 64 -3.84 15.30 2.70
C LYS A 64 -2.76 14.37 2.15
N TYR A 65 -1.71 14.11 2.93
CA TYR A 65 -0.53 13.34 2.50
C TYR A 65 -0.48 11.96 3.15
N ILE A 66 -0.83 11.86 4.43
CA ILE A 66 -0.92 10.60 5.17
C ILE A 66 -2.32 10.03 4.97
N LYS A 67 -2.58 9.46 3.78
CA LYS A 67 -3.90 8.93 3.39
C LYS A 67 -4.22 7.57 4.01
N TYR A 68 -3.19 6.76 4.28
CA TYR A 68 -3.35 5.35 4.62
C TYR A 68 -2.67 5.01 5.95
N ARG A 69 -3.31 4.15 6.73
CA ARG A 69 -2.67 3.42 7.83
C ARG A 69 -1.97 2.19 7.29
N VAL A 70 -0.96 1.71 8.02
CA VAL A 70 -0.21 0.49 7.67
C VAL A 70 -1.14 -0.72 7.44
N GLU A 71 -2.17 -0.86 8.27
CA GLU A 71 -3.17 -1.93 8.09
C GLU A 71 -3.98 -1.76 6.81
N GLN A 72 -4.41 -0.53 6.47
CA GLN A 72 -5.17 -0.28 5.24
C GLN A 72 -4.37 -0.61 3.98
N VAL A 73 -3.05 -0.35 3.99
CA VAL A 73 -2.17 -0.75 2.89
C VAL A 73 -2.13 -2.27 2.75
N GLY A 74 -2.09 -2.99 3.87
CA GLY A 74 -2.19 -4.45 3.88
C GLY A 74 -3.51 -4.96 3.31
N ASP A 75 -4.63 -4.37 3.74
CA ASP A 75 -5.96 -4.74 3.26
C ASP A 75 -6.14 -4.49 1.75
N MET A 76 -5.46 -3.47 1.21
CA MET A 76 -5.46 -3.19 -0.22
C MET A 76 -4.73 -4.29 -1.02
N ILE A 77 -3.62 -4.81 -0.48
CA ILE A 77 -2.85 -5.91 -1.09
C ILE A 77 -3.65 -7.23 -1.04
N ASP A 78 -4.37 -7.49 0.05
CA ASP A 78 -5.18 -8.71 0.19
C ASP A 78 -6.31 -8.81 -0.85
N ARG A 79 -6.69 -7.69 -1.48
CA ARG A 79 -7.74 -7.60 -2.53
C ARG A 79 -7.20 -7.69 -3.96
N LEU A 80 -5.91 -7.98 -4.15
CA LEU A 80 -5.28 -8.07 -5.46
C LEU A 80 -5.33 -9.50 -5.99
N PHE A 81 -5.43 -9.71 -7.30
CA PHE A 81 -5.43 -11.04 -7.91
C PHE A 81 -6.67 -11.91 -7.64
N ASP A 82 -7.78 -11.29 -7.21
CA ASP A 82 -9.05 -12.02 -7.05
C ASP A 82 -9.56 -12.53 -8.39
N THR A 83 -10.12 -13.73 -8.37
CA THR A 83 -10.86 -14.31 -9.51
C THR A 83 -12.28 -13.74 -9.53
N SER A 84 -12.45 -12.41 -9.53
CA SER A 84 -13.75 -11.80 -9.75
C SER A 84 -13.93 -11.57 -11.25
N ALA A 85 -14.35 -12.65 -11.92
CA ALA A 85 -15.14 -12.64 -13.15
C ALA A 85 -16.24 -13.69 -12.98
#